data_AF-U2PMP5-F1
#
_entry.id   AF-U2PMP5-F1
#
_cell.length_a   1.000
_cell.length_b   1.000
_cell.length_c   1.000
_cell.angle_alpha   90.00
_cell.angle_beta   90.00
_cell.angle_gamma   90.00
#
_symmetry.space_group_name_H-M   'P 1'
#
loop_
_entity.id
_entity.type
_entity.pdbx_description
1 polymer ?
#
loop_
_entity_poly.entity_id
_entity_poly.type
_entity_poly.pdbx_seq_one_letter_code
_entity_poly.pdbx_strand_id
1 'polypeptide(L)' 'MFPKIAAELTEQEQRIIELLAERLSNREIAEKLFLSEGTIKQYINRIYAKLQISGDVRTKRRQLIELLTAE' A
#
# COMPACT_ATOMS: atom_id res chain seq x y z
N MET A 1 -6.76 -2.90 11.18
CA MET A 1 -7.20 -3.86 10.15
C MET A 1 -8.15 -3.14 9.22
N PHE A 2 -7.94 -3.18 7.91
CA PHE A 2 -8.71 -2.41 6.91
C PHE A 2 -9.77 -3.31 6.23
N PRO A 3 -10.92 -3.59 6.88
CA PRO A 3 -11.85 -4.65 6.46
C PRO A 3 -12.38 -4.48 5.05
N LYS A 4 -12.59 -3.23 4.60
CA LYS A 4 -13.22 -2.91 3.32
C LYS A 4 -12.39 -3.30 2.10
N ILE A 5 -11.07 -3.21 2.20
CA ILE A 5 -10.13 -3.54 1.10
C ILE A 5 -9.38 -4.85 1.33
N ALA A 6 -9.40 -5.38 2.56
CA ALA A 6 -8.70 -6.62 2.91
C ALA A 6 -9.12 -7.80 2.02
N ALA A 7 -10.39 -7.86 1.60
CA ALA A 7 -10.89 -8.93 0.74
C ALA A 7 -10.26 -8.97 -0.67
N GLU A 8 -9.73 -7.85 -1.17
CA GLU A 8 -9.13 -7.77 -2.52
C GLU A 8 -7.60 -7.95 -2.52
N LEU A 9 -7.00 -8.02 -1.32
CA LEU A 9 -5.57 -7.99 -1.11
C LEU A 9 -5.09 -9.28 -0.44
N THR A 10 -3.94 -9.76 -0.89
CA THR A 10 -3.21 -10.83 -0.22
C THR A 10 -2.68 -10.36 1.13
N GLU A 11 -2.36 -11.29 2.04
CA GLU A 11 -1.77 -10.96 3.34
C GLU A 11 -0.52 -10.08 3.22
N GLN A 12 0.33 -10.35 2.22
CA GLN A 12 1.53 -9.55 1.95
C GLN A 12 1.17 -8.12 1.52
N GLU A 13 0.16 -7.96 0.68
CA GLU A 13 -0.31 -6.65 0.22
C GLU A 13 -0.95 -5.85 1.36
N GLN A 14 -1.72 -6.51 2.23
CA GLN A 14 -2.29 -5.90 3.43
C GLN A 14 -1.18 -5.38 4.35
N ARG A 15 -0.13 -6.17 4.58
CA ARG A 15 1.00 -5.76 5.42
C ARG A 15 1.78 -4.59 4.85
N ILE A 16 1.92 -4.51 3.53
CA ILE A 16 2.52 -3.36 2.85
C ILE A 16 1.64 -2.11 3.02
N ILE A 17 0.32 -2.24 2.92
CA ILE A 17 -0.61 -1.12 3.14
C ILE A 17 -0.54 -0.61 4.58
N GLU A 18 -0.48 -1.50 5.58
CA GLU A 18 -0.34 -1.13 6.98
C GLU A 18 0.91 -0.27 7.21
N LEU A 19 2.05 -0.71 6.69
CA LEU A 19 3.30 0.03 6.79
C LEU A 19 3.28 1.35 6.00
N LEU A 20 2.59 1.39 4.85
CA LEU A 20 2.38 2.62 4.08
C LEU A 20 1.53 3.64 4.85
N ALA A 21 0.52 3.17 5.57
CA ALA A 21 -0.38 3.98 6.40
C ALA A 21 0.37 4.60 7.59
N GLU A 22 1.36 3.89 8.14
CA GLU A 22 2.33 4.40 9.12
C GLU A 22 3.30 5.46 8.54
N ARG A 23 3.13 5.85 7.28
CA ARG A 23 3.97 6.83 6.56
C ARG A 23 5.41 6.40 6.30
N LEU A 24 5.70 5.11 6.41
CA LEU A 24 7.02 4.59 6.06
C LEU A 24 7.33 4.78 4.56
N SER A 25 8.60 4.93 4.27
CA SER A 25 9.17 4.97 2.92
C SER A 25 9.30 3.56 2.34
N ASN A 26 9.41 3.46 1.01
CA ASN A 26 9.59 2.16 0.34
C ASN A 26 10.83 1.41 0.85
N ARG A 27 11.88 2.14 1.26
CA ARG A 27 13.09 1.58 1.83
C ARG A 27 12.85 1.00 3.23
N GLU A 28 12.19 1.74 4.12
CA GLU A 28 11.87 1.25 5.47
C GLU A 28 10.93 0.04 5.42
N ILE A 29 9.97 0.05 4.50
CA ILE A 29 9.08 -1.09 4.25
C ILE A 29 9.88 -2.30 3.76
N ALA A 30 10.81 -2.07 2.82
CA ALA A 30 11.67 -3.12 2.27
C ALA A 30 12.53 -3.75 3.37
N GLU A 31 13.13 -2.94 4.23
CA GLU A 31 13.93 -3.39 5.38
C GLU A 31 13.08 -4.20 6.37
N LYS A 32 11.88 -3.73 6.74
CA LYS A 32 10.96 -4.43 7.65
C LYS A 32 10.45 -5.77 7.10
N LEU A 33 10.31 -5.88 5.78
CA LEU A 33 9.81 -7.08 5.12
C LEU A 33 10.92 -7.98 4.55
N PHE A 34 12.19 -7.61 4.74
CA PHE A 34 13.35 -8.31 4.18
C PHE A 34 13.26 -8.47 2.65
N LEU A 35 12.82 -7.42 1.95
CA LEU A 35 12.66 -7.35 0.50
C LEU A 35 13.52 -6.24 -0.10
N SER A 36 13.61 -6.18 -1.43
CA SER A 36 14.23 -5.05 -2.11
C SER A 36 13.25 -3.88 -2.25
N GLU A 37 13.76 -2.64 -2.30
CA GLU A 37 12.92 -1.45 -2.57
C GLU A 37 12.18 -1.57 -3.91
N GLY A 38 12.81 -2.19 -4.92
CA GLY A 38 12.19 -2.45 -6.22
C GLY A 38 10.99 -3.39 -6.12
N THR A 39 11.11 -4.43 -5.29
CA THR A 39 10.02 -5.36 -4.99
C THR A 39 8.87 -4.63 -4.30
N ILE A 40 9.16 -3.78 -3.32
CA ILE A 40 8.13 -2.96 -2.65
C ILE A 40 7.43 -2.03 -3.65
N LYS A 41 8.17 -1.35 -4.54
CA LYS A 41 7.58 -0.51 -5.60
C LYS A 41 6.62 -1.32 -6.49
N GLN A 42 6.99 -2.55 -6.87
CA GLN A 42 6.12 -3.42 -7.67
C GLN A 42 4.85 -3.81 -6.91
N TYR A 43 4.95 -4.20 -5.64
CA TYR A 43 3.78 -4.49 -4.82
C TYR A 43 2.86 -3.28 -4.70
N ILE A 44 3.41 -2.11 -4.41
CA ILE A 44 2.63 -0.86 -4.30
C ILE A 44 1.90 -0.55 -5.61
N ASN A 45 2.56 -0.71 -6.76
CA ASN A 45 1.93 -0.51 -8.06
C ASN A 45 0.78 -1.51 -8.30
N ARG A 46 0.95 -2.78 -7.92
CA ARG A 46 -0.10 -3.81 -8.02
C ARG A 46 -1.27 -3.51 -7.09
N ILE A 47 -0.99 -3.07 -5.87
CA ILE A 47 -2.00 -2.65 -4.90
C ILE A 47 -2.82 -1.49 -5.47
N TYR A 48 -2.16 -0.45 -5.98
CA TYR A 48 -2.87 0.67 -6.59
C TYR A 48 -3.73 0.22 -7.78
N ALA A 49 -3.24 -0.69 -8.61
CA ALA A 49 -4.02 -1.23 -9.72
C ALA A 49 -5.26 -2.03 -9.24
N LYS A 50 -5.10 -2.87 -8.21
CA LYS A 50 -6.22 -3.63 -7.61
C LYS A 50 -7.29 -2.71 -7.02
N LEU A 51 -6.87 -1.70 -6.29
CA LEU A 51 -7.76 -0.71 -5.66
C LEU A 51 -8.27 0.35 -6.65
N GLN A 52 -7.95 0.23 -7.95
CA GLN A 52 -8.31 1.18 -9.00
C GLN A 52 -7.86 2.63 -8.71
N ILE A 53 -6.77 2.78 -7.96
CA ILE A 53 -6.17 4.06 -7.59
C ILE A 53 -5.27 4.54 -8.74
N SER A 54 -5.50 5.76 -9.21
CA SER A 54 -4.81 6.34 -10.35
C SER A 54 -4.31 7.77 -10.07
N GLY A 55 -3.44 8.28 -10.93
CA GLY A 55 -2.82 9.61 -10.77
C GLY A 55 -1.34 9.57 -10.38
N ASP A 56 -0.83 10.73 -9.96
CA ASP A 56 0.55 10.89 -9.53
C ASP A 56 0.81 10.30 -8.13
N VAL A 57 2.07 10.26 -7.71
CA VAL A 57 2.46 9.66 -6.41
C VAL A 57 1.72 10.30 -5.24
N ARG A 58 1.51 11.62 -5.27
CA ARG A 58 0.84 12.37 -4.20
C ARG A 58 -0.65 12.01 -4.15
N THR A 59 -1.31 11.98 -5.29
CA THR A 59 -2.73 11.66 -5.45
C THR A 59 -3.01 10.23 -5.05
N LYS A 60 -2.20 9.28 -5.54
CA LYS A 60 -2.33 7.86 -5.19
C LYS A 60 -2.20 7.63 -3.70
N ARG A 61 -1.23 8.27 -3.04
CA ARG A 61 -1.05 8.13 -1.59
C ARG A 61 -2.20 8.76 -0.81
N ARG A 62 -2.74 9.90 -1.26
CA ARG A 62 -3.92 10.53 -0.64
C ARG A 62 -5.16 9.62 -0.78
N GLN A 63 -5.46 9.15 -1.98
CA GLN A 63 -6.59 8.26 -2.25
C GLN A 63 -6.51 6.97 -1.44
N LEU A 64 -5.31 6.40 -1.31
CA LEU A 64 -5.10 5.25 -0.44
C LEU A 64 -5.48 5.58 1.01
N ILE A 65 -4.97 6.69 1.57
CA ILE A 65 -5.30 7.09 2.95
C ILE A 65 -6.81 7.34 3.12
N GLU A 66 -7.47 8.00 2.16
CA GLU A 66 -8.92 8.22 2.16
C GLU A 66 -9.68 6.88 2.19
N LEU A 67 -9.27 5.91 1.38
CA LEU A 67 -9.87 4.56 1.38
C LEU A 67 -9.65 3.80 2.69
N LEU A 68 -8.52 4.01 3.36
CA LEU A 68 -8.20 3.36 4.65
C LEU A 68 -8.93 3.99 5.84
N THR A 69 -9.34 5.25 5.72
CA THR A 69 -10.00 6.03 6.79
C THR A 69 -11.51 6.17 6.59
N ALA A 70 -12.03 5.75 5.44
CA ALA A 70 -13.46 5.68 5.18
C ALA A 70 -14.09 4.53 5.99
N GLU A 71 -14.84 4.89 7.04
CA GLU A 71 -15.73 4.00 7.80
C GLU A 71 -16.89 3.45 6.94
#